data_AF-X1LZS8-F1
#
_entry.id   AF-X1LZS8-F1
#
_cell.length_a   1.000
_cell.length_b   1.000
_cell.length_c   1.000
_cell.angle_alpha   90.00
_cell.angle_beta   90.00
_cell.angle_gamma   90.00
#
_symmetry.space_group_name_H-M   'P 1'
#
loop_
_entity.id
_entity.type
_entity.pdbx_description
1 polymer ?
#
loop_
_entity_poly.entity_id
_entity_poly.type
_entity_poly.pdbx_seq_one_letter_code
_entity_poly.pdbx_strand_id
1 'polypeptide(L)'
;MGKRMLKKISEMVDLITVRDNQSIQILRSLKIPESKIILTADAALNNTPCSQEHIEKILSLEKIEKEKPLLGFNINAYIDTWVETGREPIDRRNFLRDIALVLDKVIEDLDVNVIFFATQHMDIPIISKVINYIKNKDKVNLITNRKYSNQEIMGLLGKIELFIGMRLHSLILASAMHTPILGLIYQDKVRNYLKELNLEKQKIEFSNFSADNLFNIIKKSWYEREEIKKHLKNLVYS
;
A
#
# COMPACT_ATOMS: atom_id res chain seq x y z
N MET A 1 26.35 -4.92 15.72
CA MET A 1 26.57 -6.28 15.19
C MET A 1 26.07 -6.44 13.74
N GLY A 2 24.81 -6.10 13.44
CA GLY A 2 24.23 -6.24 12.08
C GLY A 2 24.98 -5.54 10.94
N LYS A 3 25.41 -4.27 11.10
CA LYS A 3 26.20 -3.55 10.08
C LYS A 3 27.53 -4.24 9.72
N ARG A 4 28.17 -4.90 10.70
CA ARG A 4 29.43 -5.63 10.52
C ARG A 4 29.22 -6.91 9.71
N MET A 5 28.12 -7.63 9.98
CA MET A 5 27.75 -8.83 9.21
C MET A 5 27.32 -8.47 7.79
N LEU A 6 26.48 -7.45 7.64
CA LEU A 6 26.05 -6.96 6.34
C LEU A 6 27.26 -6.58 5.48
N LYS A 7 28.21 -5.81 6.05
CA LYS A 7 29.45 -5.46 5.35
C LYS A 7 30.24 -6.70 4.90
N LYS A 8 30.47 -7.67 5.78
CA LYS A 8 31.18 -8.91 5.44
C LYS A 8 30.52 -9.67 4.29
N ILE A 9 29.20 -9.85 4.34
CA ILE A 9 28.45 -10.55 3.30
C ILE A 9 28.52 -9.77 1.97
N SER A 10 28.35 -8.44 2.02
CA SER A 10 28.43 -7.57 0.85
C SER A 10 29.81 -7.56 0.18
N GLU A 11 30.90 -7.70 0.94
CA GLU A 11 32.25 -7.83 0.37
C GLU A 11 32.48 -9.17 -0.33
N MET A 12 31.82 -10.24 0.12
CA MET A 12 31.95 -11.61 -0.38
C MET A 12 31.18 -11.89 -1.68
N VAL A 13 30.15 -11.11 -1.99
CA VAL A 13 29.35 -11.31 -3.20
C VAL A 13 29.90 -10.50 -4.38
N ASP A 14 29.76 -11.03 -5.59
CA ASP A 14 30.22 -10.35 -6.82
C ASP A 14 29.33 -9.16 -7.21
N LEU A 15 28.05 -9.24 -6.86
CA LEU A 15 27.04 -8.25 -7.19
C LEU A 15 25.97 -8.14 -6.10
N ILE A 16 25.51 -6.92 -5.82
CA ILE A 16 24.44 -6.61 -4.89
C ILE A 16 23.38 -5.79 -5.64
N THR A 17 22.19 -6.35 -5.76
CA THR A 17 21.02 -5.63 -6.28
C THR A 17 20.20 -5.06 -5.14
N VAL A 18 19.91 -3.77 -5.18
CA VAL A 18 19.03 -3.09 -4.22
C VAL A 18 17.88 -2.43 -4.96
N ARG A 19 16.75 -2.23 -4.27
CA ARG A 19 15.50 -1.75 -4.87
C ARG A 19 15.10 -0.33 -4.48
N ASP A 20 15.84 0.28 -3.56
CA ASP A 20 15.53 1.59 -2.99
C ASP A 20 16.81 2.39 -2.74
N ASN A 21 16.72 3.72 -2.81
CA ASN A 21 17.89 4.59 -2.66
C ASN A 21 18.44 4.55 -1.23
N GLN A 22 17.62 4.24 -0.23
CA GLN A 22 18.06 4.14 1.15
C GLN A 22 19.03 2.96 1.34
N SER A 23 18.74 1.82 0.72
CA SER A 23 19.62 0.65 0.69
C SER A 23 20.97 0.97 0.06
N ILE A 24 21.00 1.78 -1.01
CA ILE A 24 22.26 2.31 -1.57
C ILE A 24 23.00 3.15 -0.53
N GLN A 25 22.32 4.10 0.13
CA GLN A 25 22.96 4.96 1.13
C GLN A 25 23.54 4.14 2.30
N ILE A 26 22.86 3.07 2.71
CA ILE A 26 23.37 2.15 3.74
C ILE A 26 24.64 1.46 3.23
N LEU A 27 24.65 0.89 2.02
CA LEU A 27 25.81 0.22 1.44
C LEU A 27 27.00 1.18 1.24
N ARG A 28 26.74 2.41 0.78
CA ARG A 28 27.73 3.49 0.68
C ARG A 28 28.30 3.85 2.05
N SER A 29 27.46 3.95 3.09
CA SER A 29 27.93 4.19 4.46
C SER A 29 28.83 3.06 4.99
N LEU A 30 28.70 1.85 4.45
CA LEU A 30 29.54 0.69 4.77
C LEU A 30 30.80 0.60 3.89
N LYS A 31 31.00 1.56 2.98
CA LYS A 31 32.11 1.63 2.01
C LYS A 31 32.18 0.44 1.05
N ILE A 32 31.02 -0.11 0.68
CA ILE A 32 30.94 -1.13 -0.37
C ILE A 32 31.21 -0.45 -1.73
N PRO A 33 32.02 -1.07 -2.64
CA PRO A 33 32.32 -0.47 -3.94
C PRO A 33 31.07 -0.24 -4.78
N GLU A 34 30.95 0.93 -5.39
CA GLU A 34 29.78 1.27 -6.22
C GLU A 34 29.65 0.35 -7.44
N SER A 35 30.76 -0.18 -7.95
CA SER A 35 30.77 -1.16 -9.04
C SER A 35 30.06 -2.48 -8.72
N LYS A 36 29.87 -2.79 -7.42
CA LYS A 36 29.12 -3.97 -6.96
C LYS A 36 27.65 -3.68 -6.70
N ILE A 37 27.20 -2.42 -6.75
CA ILE A 37 25.85 -2.03 -6.36
C ILE A 37 25.07 -1.69 -7.63
N ILE A 38 24.01 -2.45 -7.90
CA ILE A 38 23.06 -2.14 -8.96
C ILE A 38 21.72 -1.78 -8.31
N LEU A 39 21.21 -0.59 -8.61
CA LEU A 39 19.82 -0.26 -8.35
C LEU A 39 18.97 -0.97 -9.40
N THR A 40 18.17 -1.95 -8.97
CA THR A 40 17.23 -2.65 -9.82
C THR A 40 15.81 -2.21 -9.47
N ALA A 41 14.89 -2.23 -10.44
CA ALA A 41 13.46 -2.21 -10.13
C ALA A 41 13.12 -3.37 -9.19
N ASP A 42 12.19 -3.17 -8.24
CA ASP A 42 11.71 -4.24 -7.36
C ASP A 42 11.22 -5.42 -8.22
N ALA A 43 11.58 -6.67 -7.89
CA ALA A 43 11.10 -7.84 -8.62
C ALA A 43 9.56 -7.93 -8.67
N ALA A 44 8.86 -7.28 -7.73
CA ALA A 44 7.43 -7.08 -7.77
C ALA A 44 6.95 -6.23 -8.96
N LEU A 45 7.79 -5.31 -9.47
CA LEU A 45 7.52 -4.48 -10.67
C LEU A 45 7.71 -5.29 -11.98
N ASN A 46 8.44 -6.41 -11.95
CA ASN A 46 8.60 -7.30 -13.10
C ASN A 46 7.44 -8.31 -13.25
N ASN A 47 6.48 -8.36 -12.33
CA ASN A 47 5.29 -9.18 -12.51
C ASN A 47 4.33 -8.51 -13.49
N THR A 48 3.91 -9.25 -14.51
CA THR A 48 2.85 -8.83 -15.41
C THR A 48 1.49 -9.16 -14.80
N PRO A 49 0.50 -8.24 -14.88
CA PRO A 49 -0.85 -8.54 -14.43
C PRO A 49 -1.45 -9.67 -15.28
N CYS A 50 -2.39 -10.41 -14.70
CA CYS A 50 -3.19 -11.36 -15.47
C CYS A 50 -4.04 -10.66 -16.54
N SER A 51 -4.57 -11.44 -17.49
CA SER A 51 -5.37 -10.91 -18.59
C SER A 51 -6.64 -10.20 -18.10
N GLN A 52 -7.10 -9.22 -18.88
CA GLN A 52 -8.34 -8.50 -18.57
C GLN A 52 -9.54 -9.45 -18.40
N GLU A 53 -9.66 -10.47 -19.24
CA GLU A 53 -10.72 -11.48 -19.15
C GLU A 53 -10.69 -12.22 -17.80
N HIS A 54 -9.49 -12.55 -17.30
CA HIS A 54 -9.33 -13.21 -16.01
C HIS A 54 -9.70 -12.30 -14.85
N ILE A 55 -9.33 -11.02 -14.91
CA ILE A 55 -9.74 -10.01 -13.92
C ILE A 55 -11.27 -9.91 -13.87
N GLU A 56 -11.94 -9.86 -15.02
CA GLU A 56 -13.40 -9.80 -15.07
C GLU A 56 -14.08 -11.03 -14.46
N LYS A 57 -13.50 -12.22 -14.65
CA LYS A 57 -13.95 -13.46 -14.00
C LYS A 57 -13.83 -13.35 -12.49
N ILE A 58 -12.72 -12.84 -11.96
CA ILE A 58 -12.52 -12.67 -10.52
C ILE A 58 -13.54 -11.68 -9.94
N LEU A 59 -13.73 -10.52 -10.58
CA LEU A 59 -14.71 -9.52 -10.15
C LEU A 59 -16.13 -10.12 -10.09
N SER A 60 -16.51 -10.92 -11.09
CA SER A 60 -17.79 -11.62 -11.12
C SER A 60 -17.91 -12.68 -10.01
N LEU A 61 -16.87 -13.51 -9.81
CA LEU A 61 -16.83 -14.55 -8.80
C LEU A 61 -16.94 -13.98 -7.37
N GLU A 62 -16.32 -12.84 -7.12
CA GLU A 62 -16.37 -12.13 -5.83
C GLU A 62 -17.61 -11.24 -5.67
N LYS A 63 -18.49 -11.20 -6.67
CA LYS A 63 -19.68 -10.34 -6.71
C LYS A 63 -19.33 -8.87 -6.46
N ILE A 64 -18.23 -8.41 -7.03
CA ILE A 64 -17.81 -7.01 -6.98
C ILE A 64 -18.59 -6.25 -8.05
N GLU A 65 -19.44 -5.34 -7.62
CA GLU A 65 -20.18 -4.44 -8.50
C GLU A 65 -19.24 -3.43 -9.16
N LYS A 66 -19.33 -3.32 -10.48
CA LYS A 66 -18.45 -2.51 -11.33
C LYS A 66 -19.09 -1.21 -11.82
N GLU A 67 -20.37 -1.01 -11.54
CA GLU A 67 -21.11 0.20 -11.94
C GLU A 67 -20.64 1.43 -11.18
N LYS A 68 -20.04 1.21 -10.00
CA LYS A 68 -19.45 2.24 -9.16
C LYS A 68 -17.92 2.18 -9.18
N PRO A 69 -17.24 3.33 -9.01
CA PRO A 69 -15.79 3.35 -8.85
C PRO A 69 -15.33 2.47 -7.67
N LEU A 70 -14.15 1.86 -7.83
CA LEU A 70 -13.57 0.98 -6.81
C LEU A 70 -12.47 1.71 -6.03
N LEU A 71 -12.58 1.71 -4.72
CA LEU A 71 -11.55 2.21 -3.79
C LEU A 71 -10.87 1.03 -3.10
N GLY A 72 -9.54 1.01 -3.14
CA GLY A 72 -8.74 -0.06 -2.54
C GLY A 72 -8.24 0.32 -1.17
N PHE A 73 -8.27 -0.62 -0.23
CA PHE A 73 -7.82 -0.37 1.14
C PHE A 73 -6.92 -1.49 1.68
N ASN A 74 -5.89 -1.15 2.42
CA ASN A 74 -5.04 -2.09 3.13
C ASN A 74 -4.65 -1.57 4.51
N ILE A 75 -4.75 -2.46 5.51
CA ILE A 75 -4.27 -2.23 6.87
C ILE A 75 -3.32 -3.35 7.31
N ASN A 76 -2.48 -3.05 8.29
CA ASN A 76 -1.48 -3.94 8.86
C ASN A 76 -1.96 -4.51 10.21
N ALA A 77 -1.71 -5.78 10.50
CA ALA A 77 -2.01 -6.42 11.79
C ALA A 77 -1.24 -5.85 13.00
N TYR A 78 -0.08 -5.25 12.77
CA TYR A 78 0.89 -4.86 13.81
C TYR A 78 0.69 -3.45 14.39
N ILE A 79 -0.48 -2.84 14.27
CA ILE A 79 -0.71 -1.43 14.67
C ILE A 79 -0.35 -1.09 16.12
N ASP A 80 -0.36 -2.07 17.01
CA ASP A 80 -0.04 -1.96 18.44
C ASP A 80 1.46 -1.97 18.75
N THR A 81 2.30 -2.35 17.80
CA THR A 81 3.77 -2.40 17.98
C THR A 81 4.47 -1.04 17.77
N TRP A 82 3.70 0.03 17.55
CA TRP A 82 4.25 1.35 17.32
C TRP A 82 4.51 2.03 18.64
N VAL A 83 5.77 2.17 18.95
CA VAL A 83 6.23 2.92 20.10
C VAL A 83 7.04 4.07 19.53
N GLU A 84 6.36 5.11 19.04
CA GLU A 84 7.05 6.40 18.94
C GLU A 84 7.32 6.86 20.37
N THR A 85 8.57 7.21 20.66
CA THR A 85 9.01 7.65 21.97
C THR A 85 8.12 8.82 22.44
N GLY A 86 7.27 8.58 23.45
CA GLY A 86 6.42 9.59 24.06
C GLY A 86 4.93 9.54 23.68
N ARG A 87 4.43 8.52 22.97
CA ARG A 87 2.99 8.32 22.72
C ARG A 87 2.48 7.01 23.31
N GLU A 88 1.24 7.02 23.76
CA GLU A 88 0.58 5.80 24.23
C GLU A 88 0.33 4.82 23.08
N PRO A 89 0.41 3.50 23.35
CA PRO A 89 0.01 2.48 22.40
C PRO A 89 -1.42 2.73 21.90
N ILE A 90 -1.62 2.53 20.61
CA ILE A 90 -2.92 2.76 19.99
C ILE A 90 -3.90 1.70 20.47
N ASP A 91 -5.08 2.12 20.93
CA ASP A 91 -6.18 1.20 21.16
C ASP A 91 -6.64 0.65 19.80
N ARG A 92 -6.24 -0.60 19.54
CA ARG A 92 -6.62 -1.37 18.36
C ARG A 92 -8.13 -1.30 18.12
N ARG A 93 -8.97 -1.40 19.14
CA ARG A 93 -10.43 -1.40 18.96
C ARG A 93 -10.92 -0.06 18.43
N ASN A 94 -10.45 1.05 19.00
CA ASN A 94 -10.83 2.40 18.55
C ASN A 94 -10.33 2.66 17.13
N PHE A 95 -9.08 2.27 16.83
CA PHE A 95 -8.55 2.38 15.47
C PHE A 95 -9.43 1.65 14.43
N LEU A 96 -9.84 0.40 14.70
CA LEU A 96 -10.70 -0.35 13.76
C LEU A 96 -12.08 0.30 13.60
N ARG A 97 -12.63 0.89 14.66
CA ARG A 97 -13.89 1.64 14.61
C ARG A 97 -13.74 2.93 13.81
N ASP A 98 -12.65 3.67 13.97
CA ASP A 98 -12.39 4.89 13.22
C ASP A 98 -12.24 4.60 11.73
N ILE A 99 -11.49 3.54 11.36
CA ILE A 99 -11.40 3.12 9.95
C ILE A 99 -12.77 2.75 9.41
N ALA A 100 -13.58 2.00 10.15
CA ALA A 100 -14.93 1.62 9.71
C ALA A 100 -15.83 2.84 9.51
N LEU A 101 -15.82 3.79 10.45
CA LEU A 101 -16.56 5.05 10.36
C LEU A 101 -16.13 5.87 9.13
N VAL A 102 -14.83 5.93 8.85
CA VAL A 102 -14.32 6.62 7.66
C VAL A 102 -14.76 5.93 6.38
N LEU A 103 -14.69 4.61 6.32
CA LEU A 103 -15.11 3.87 5.12
C LEU A 103 -16.62 4.00 4.86
N ASP A 104 -17.45 4.02 5.89
CA ASP A 104 -18.89 4.33 5.74
C ASP A 104 -19.07 5.74 5.14
N LYS A 105 -18.39 6.76 5.67
CA LYS A 105 -18.43 8.13 5.11
C LYS A 105 -17.94 8.20 3.67
N VAL A 106 -16.86 7.48 3.34
CA VAL A 106 -16.27 7.45 1.99
C VAL A 106 -17.23 6.81 0.99
N ILE A 107 -17.83 5.69 1.36
CA ILE A 107 -18.82 4.98 0.53
C ILE A 107 -20.01 5.88 0.22
N GLU A 108 -20.50 6.62 1.21
CA GLU A 108 -21.66 7.50 1.08
C GLU A 108 -21.36 8.80 0.32
N ASP A 109 -20.24 9.47 0.62
CA ASP A 109 -19.88 10.77 0.04
C ASP A 109 -19.34 10.66 -1.39
N LEU A 110 -18.61 9.58 -1.71
CA LEU A 110 -17.95 9.41 -3.01
C LEU A 110 -18.70 8.44 -3.95
N ASP A 111 -19.75 7.79 -3.45
CA ASP A 111 -20.52 6.74 -4.14
C ASP A 111 -19.64 5.63 -4.73
N VAL A 112 -18.81 5.03 -3.87
CA VAL A 112 -17.81 4.01 -4.25
C VAL A 112 -18.06 2.66 -3.58
N ASN A 113 -17.53 1.61 -4.19
CA ASN A 113 -17.37 0.31 -3.54
C ASN A 113 -15.93 0.16 -3.03
N VAL A 114 -15.76 -0.53 -1.91
CA VAL A 114 -14.45 -0.69 -1.24
C VAL A 114 -13.96 -2.12 -1.37
N ILE A 115 -12.70 -2.29 -1.75
CA ILE A 115 -12.03 -3.60 -1.77
C ILE A 115 -10.87 -3.57 -0.81
N PHE A 116 -10.93 -4.40 0.23
CA PHE A 116 -9.77 -4.67 1.06
C PHE A 116 -8.82 -5.63 0.36
N PHE A 117 -7.52 -5.31 0.39
CA PHE A 117 -6.46 -6.16 -0.11
C PHE A 117 -5.58 -6.66 1.04
N ALA A 118 -5.57 -7.97 1.27
CA ALA A 118 -4.66 -8.64 2.20
C ALA A 118 -3.48 -9.27 1.44
N THR A 119 -2.41 -8.50 1.24
CA THR A 119 -1.16 -8.98 0.60
C THR A 119 -0.28 -9.80 1.55
N GLN A 120 -0.63 -9.86 2.83
CA GLN A 120 -0.05 -10.77 3.81
C GLN A 120 -1.18 -11.48 4.57
N HIS A 121 -1.12 -12.81 4.65
CA HIS A 121 -2.17 -13.62 5.26
C HIS A 121 -2.44 -13.26 6.73
N MET A 122 -1.42 -12.75 7.43
CA MET A 122 -1.52 -12.27 8.81
C MET A 122 -2.40 -11.04 8.99
N ASP A 123 -2.67 -10.27 7.92
CA ASP A 123 -3.53 -9.08 7.96
C ASP A 123 -5.02 -9.44 7.83
N ILE A 124 -5.35 -10.65 7.37
CA ILE A 124 -6.74 -11.11 7.16
C ILE A 124 -7.59 -10.98 8.45
N PRO A 125 -7.12 -11.39 9.64
CA PRO A 125 -7.91 -11.27 10.86
C PRO A 125 -8.22 -9.83 11.27
N ILE A 126 -7.30 -8.88 11.05
CA ILE A 126 -7.55 -7.48 11.39
C ILE A 126 -8.51 -6.83 10.40
N ILE A 127 -8.35 -7.13 9.11
CA ILE A 127 -9.24 -6.66 8.04
C ILE A 127 -10.67 -7.18 8.28
N SER A 128 -10.81 -8.48 8.59
CA SER A 128 -12.12 -9.09 8.88
C SER A 128 -12.81 -8.41 10.06
N LYS A 129 -12.05 -8.00 11.10
CA LYS A 129 -12.59 -7.26 12.24
C LYS A 129 -13.07 -5.86 11.85
N VAL A 130 -12.35 -5.13 10.99
CA VAL A 130 -12.81 -3.82 10.49
C VAL A 130 -14.07 -3.97 9.67
N ILE A 131 -14.13 -4.93 8.75
CA ILE A 131 -15.31 -5.17 7.90
C ILE A 131 -16.56 -5.41 8.77
N ASN A 132 -16.42 -6.12 9.90
CA ASN A 132 -17.52 -6.33 10.83
C ASN A 132 -18.00 -5.07 11.56
N TYR A 133 -17.22 -3.98 11.59
CA TYR A 133 -17.63 -2.69 12.14
C TYR A 133 -18.27 -1.76 11.09
N ILE A 134 -18.08 -2.03 9.79
CA ILE A 134 -18.64 -1.22 8.70
C ILE A 134 -20.15 -1.48 8.57
N LYS A 135 -20.94 -0.40 8.46
CA LYS A 135 -22.39 -0.51 8.25
C LYS A 135 -22.72 -0.91 6.82
N ASN A 136 -22.10 -0.26 5.84
CA ASN A 136 -22.26 -0.50 4.40
C ASN A 136 -21.48 -1.74 3.91
N LYS A 137 -21.49 -2.84 4.67
CA LYS A 137 -20.66 -4.04 4.41
C LYS A 137 -20.97 -4.76 3.08
N ASP A 138 -22.15 -4.54 2.52
CA ASP A 138 -22.59 -5.03 1.21
C ASP A 138 -21.78 -4.40 0.06
N LYS A 139 -21.21 -3.21 0.29
CA LYS A 139 -20.33 -2.51 -0.67
C LYS A 139 -18.84 -2.77 -0.42
N VAL A 140 -18.52 -3.77 0.40
CA VAL A 140 -17.16 -4.09 0.81
C VAL A 140 -16.79 -5.53 0.49
N ASN A 141 -15.69 -5.72 -0.25
CA ASN A 141 -15.16 -7.03 -0.58
C ASN A 141 -13.75 -7.22 0.02
N LEU A 142 -13.31 -8.48 0.10
CA LEU A 142 -11.99 -8.85 0.60
C LEU A 142 -11.26 -9.74 -0.41
N ILE A 143 -10.15 -9.23 -0.94
CA ILE A 143 -9.21 -9.96 -1.79
C ILE A 143 -7.98 -10.34 -0.97
N THR A 144 -7.58 -11.61 -1.02
CA THR A 144 -6.46 -12.11 -0.21
C THR A 144 -5.45 -12.88 -1.05
N ASN A 145 -4.19 -12.78 -0.66
CA ASN A 145 -3.10 -13.56 -1.24
C ASN A 145 -3.14 -15.07 -0.89
N ARG A 146 -4.14 -15.52 -0.12
CA ARG A 146 -4.43 -16.93 0.08
C ARG A 146 -5.29 -17.52 -1.04
N LYS A 147 -6.08 -16.66 -1.70
CA LYS A 147 -7.01 -17.05 -2.77
C LYS A 147 -6.49 -16.66 -4.15
N TYR A 148 -5.81 -15.51 -4.24
CA TYR A 148 -5.34 -14.95 -5.50
C TYR A 148 -3.82 -14.79 -5.50
N SER A 149 -3.21 -15.07 -6.64
CA SER A 149 -1.81 -14.85 -6.94
C SER A 149 -1.47 -13.36 -7.01
N ASN A 150 -0.17 -13.04 -6.99
CA ASN A 150 0.29 -11.66 -7.14
C ASN A 150 -0.14 -11.03 -8.47
N GLN A 151 -0.15 -11.79 -9.58
CA GLN A 151 -0.55 -11.29 -10.90
C GLN A 151 -2.05 -10.95 -10.95
N GLU A 152 -2.87 -11.72 -10.25
CA GLU A 152 -4.31 -11.47 -10.09
C GLU A 152 -4.56 -10.24 -9.20
N ILE A 153 -3.86 -10.15 -8.07
CA ILE A 153 -3.93 -8.97 -7.19
C ILE A 153 -3.49 -7.71 -7.94
N MET A 154 -2.41 -7.75 -8.72
CA MET A 154 -1.99 -6.62 -9.56
C MET A 154 -3.08 -6.26 -10.58
N GLY A 155 -3.64 -7.23 -11.28
CA GLY A 155 -4.75 -7.00 -12.21
C GLY A 155 -5.93 -6.28 -11.55
N LEU A 156 -6.33 -6.72 -10.36
CA LEU A 156 -7.40 -6.10 -9.56
C LEU A 156 -7.01 -4.70 -9.08
N LEU A 157 -5.77 -4.50 -8.62
CA LEU A 157 -5.27 -3.18 -8.21
C LEU A 157 -5.32 -2.18 -9.37
N GLY A 158 -5.09 -2.62 -10.61
CA GLY A 158 -5.24 -1.78 -11.81
C GLY A 158 -6.68 -1.36 -12.12
N LYS A 159 -7.69 -1.90 -11.41
CA LYS A 159 -9.10 -1.48 -11.48
C LYS A 159 -9.51 -0.52 -10.38
N ILE A 160 -8.61 -0.24 -9.44
CA ILE A 160 -8.84 0.68 -8.34
C ILE A 160 -8.58 2.12 -8.81
N GLU A 161 -9.43 3.05 -8.39
CA GLU A 161 -9.32 4.48 -8.70
C GLU A 161 -8.49 5.26 -7.67
N LEU A 162 -8.45 4.76 -6.43
CA LEU A 162 -7.57 5.23 -5.37
C LEU A 162 -7.28 4.09 -4.39
N PHE A 163 -6.01 3.84 -4.12
CA PHE A 163 -5.56 2.81 -3.20
C PHE A 163 -4.95 3.42 -1.94
N ILE A 164 -5.52 3.11 -0.77
CA ILE A 164 -5.05 3.56 0.53
C ILE A 164 -4.38 2.40 1.26
N GLY A 165 -3.12 2.54 1.67
CA GLY A 165 -2.35 1.42 2.20
C GLY A 165 -1.46 1.76 3.39
N MET A 166 -1.46 0.87 4.39
CA MET A 166 -0.44 0.83 5.46
C MET A 166 0.77 -0.03 5.07
N ARG A 167 0.59 -1.08 4.25
CA ARG A 167 1.67 -1.98 3.84
C ARG A 167 2.41 -1.41 2.63
N LEU A 168 3.74 -1.35 2.74
CA LEU A 168 4.60 -0.94 1.62
C LEU A 168 4.36 -1.77 0.35
N HIS A 169 4.34 -3.11 0.47
CA HIS A 169 4.22 -3.98 -0.70
C HIS A 169 2.89 -3.78 -1.45
N SER A 170 1.79 -3.49 -0.76
CA SER A 170 0.54 -3.21 -1.46
C SER A 170 0.58 -1.88 -2.21
N LEU A 171 1.24 -0.87 -1.66
CA LEU A 171 1.46 0.41 -2.35
C LEU A 171 2.35 0.25 -3.58
N ILE A 172 3.42 -0.55 -3.49
CA ILE A 172 4.29 -0.88 -4.63
C ILE A 172 3.46 -1.50 -5.76
N LEU A 173 2.72 -2.58 -5.46
CA LEU A 173 1.88 -3.26 -6.45
C LEU A 173 0.82 -2.34 -7.08
N ALA A 174 0.19 -1.47 -6.28
CA ALA A 174 -0.80 -0.52 -6.78
C ALA A 174 -0.17 0.51 -7.73
N SER A 175 0.92 1.15 -7.32
CA SER A 175 1.61 2.13 -8.16
C SER A 175 2.23 1.53 -9.42
N ALA A 176 2.64 0.26 -9.39
CA ALA A 176 3.10 -0.47 -10.58
C ALA A 176 2.00 -0.60 -11.65
N MET A 177 0.74 -0.58 -11.22
CA MET A 177 -0.44 -0.58 -12.08
C MET A 177 -0.92 0.84 -12.43
N HIS A 178 -0.13 1.86 -12.06
CA HIS A 178 -0.46 3.27 -12.15
C HIS A 178 -1.71 3.68 -11.37
N THR A 179 -2.09 2.88 -10.37
CA THR A 179 -3.19 3.21 -9.47
C THR A 179 -2.76 4.33 -8.54
N PRO A 180 -3.52 5.43 -8.44
CA PRO A 180 -3.28 6.49 -7.46
C PRO A 180 -3.17 5.92 -6.05
N ILE A 181 -2.16 6.34 -5.28
CA ILE A 181 -1.91 5.83 -3.94
C ILE A 181 -1.96 6.92 -2.88
N LEU A 182 -2.43 6.56 -1.69
CA LEU A 182 -2.36 7.34 -0.46
C LEU A 182 -1.76 6.47 0.65
N GLY A 183 -0.63 6.89 1.23
CA GLY A 183 0.06 6.14 2.26
C GLY A 183 -0.40 6.47 3.68
N LEU A 184 -0.76 5.44 4.44
CA LEU A 184 -0.96 5.53 5.89
C LEU A 184 0.39 5.25 6.58
N ILE A 185 1.10 6.31 6.99
CA ILE A 185 2.49 6.21 7.46
C ILE A 185 2.55 5.69 8.90
N TYR A 186 2.64 4.38 9.01
CA TYR A 186 2.92 3.68 10.26
C TYR A 186 4.42 3.42 10.47
N GLN A 187 5.16 3.20 9.38
CA GLN A 187 6.61 2.99 9.38
C GLN A 187 7.27 3.90 8.33
N ASP A 188 8.50 4.33 8.59
CA ASP A 188 9.26 5.22 7.70
C ASP A 188 9.42 4.67 6.27
N LYS A 189 9.34 3.35 6.09
CA LYS A 189 9.41 2.70 4.78
C LYS A 189 8.36 3.23 3.80
N VAL A 190 7.13 3.45 4.26
CA VAL A 190 6.07 4.02 3.41
C VAL A 190 6.37 5.48 3.09
N ARG A 191 6.87 6.24 4.07
CA ARG A 191 7.25 7.64 3.88
C ARG A 191 8.34 7.78 2.83
N ASN A 192 9.37 6.93 2.92
CA ASN A 192 10.49 6.91 1.97
C ASN A 192 10.02 6.52 0.57
N TYR A 193 9.14 5.53 0.46
CA TYR A 193 8.60 5.12 -0.84
C TYR A 193 7.82 6.24 -1.54
N LEU A 194 6.93 6.93 -0.82
CA LEU A 194 6.22 8.08 -1.40
C LEU A 194 7.16 9.20 -1.82
N LYS A 195 8.26 9.41 -1.07
CA LYS A 195 9.29 10.38 -1.44
C LYS A 195 10.02 9.98 -2.72
N GLU A 196 10.36 8.70 -2.90
CA GLU A 196 10.96 8.19 -4.14
C GLU A 196 10.05 8.42 -5.35
N LEU A 197 8.73 8.39 -5.14
CA LEU A 197 7.74 8.68 -6.16
C LEU A 197 7.38 10.17 -6.30
N ASN A 198 7.99 11.10 -5.56
CA ASN A 198 7.57 12.53 -5.50
C ASN A 198 6.07 12.71 -5.13
N LEU A 199 5.55 11.84 -4.26
CA LEU A 199 4.19 11.83 -3.74
C LEU A 199 4.14 12.13 -2.23
N GLU A 200 5.05 12.95 -1.70
CA GLU A 200 5.12 13.24 -0.26
C GLU A 200 3.86 13.90 0.30
N LYS A 201 3.04 14.52 -0.56
CA LYS A 201 1.73 15.07 -0.21
C LYS A 201 0.65 14.00 -0.03
N GLN A 202 0.81 12.83 -0.64
CA GLN A 202 -0.16 11.73 -0.61
C GLN A 202 0.08 10.82 0.58
N LYS A 203 0.05 11.39 1.79
CA LYS A 203 0.26 10.66 3.04
C LYS A 203 -0.57 11.20 4.19
N ILE A 204 -0.81 10.33 5.16
CA ILE A 204 -1.22 10.69 6.51
C ILE A 204 -0.24 10.07 7.48
N GLU A 205 0.37 10.92 8.30
CA GLU A 205 1.21 10.44 9.41
C GLU A 205 0.31 9.83 10.47
N PHE A 206 0.64 8.64 10.96
CA PHE A 206 -0.15 7.98 11.99
C PHE A 206 -0.26 8.84 13.27
N SER A 207 0.75 9.68 13.53
CA SER A 207 0.77 10.66 14.60
C SER A 207 -0.35 11.71 14.52
N ASN A 208 -0.90 11.96 13.33
CA ASN A 208 -2.00 12.89 13.09
C ASN A 208 -3.30 12.14 12.74
N PHE A 209 -3.40 10.87 13.11
CA PHE A 209 -4.57 10.05 12.79
C PHE A 209 -5.80 10.49 13.59
N SER A 210 -6.85 10.85 12.87
CA SER A 210 -8.22 10.94 13.36
C SER A 210 -9.17 10.56 12.23
N ALA A 211 -10.38 10.11 12.55
CA ALA A 211 -11.37 9.74 11.55
C ALA A 211 -11.63 10.89 10.56
N ASP A 212 -11.81 12.12 11.06
CA ASP A 212 -12.08 13.28 10.19
C ASP A 212 -10.87 13.67 9.34
N ASN A 213 -9.66 13.62 9.89
CA ASN A 213 -8.46 13.92 9.11
C ASN A 213 -8.24 12.87 8.01
N LEU A 214 -8.41 11.59 8.31
CA LEU A 214 -8.31 10.52 7.32
C LEU A 214 -9.36 10.70 6.22
N PHE A 215 -10.62 10.94 6.59
CA PHE A 215 -11.69 11.19 5.61
C PHE A 215 -11.36 12.37 4.68
N ASN A 216 -10.93 13.50 5.24
CA ASN A 216 -10.59 14.69 4.46
C ASN A 216 -9.43 14.46 3.50
N ILE A 217 -8.38 13.74 3.94
CA ILE A 217 -7.24 13.41 3.09
C ILE A 217 -7.66 12.42 1.99
N ILE A 218 -8.44 11.38 2.31
CA ILE A 218 -8.98 10.45 1.29
C ILE A 218 -9.78 11.23 0.25
N LYS A 219 -10.69 12.12 0.67
CA LYS A 219 -11.50 12.95 -0.21
C LYS A 219 -10.63 13.84 -1.10
N LYS A 220 -9.61 14.48 -0.53
CA LYS A 220 -8.65 15.29 -1.30
C LYS A 220 -7.91 14.45 -2.34
N SER A 221 -7.30 13.34 -1.92
CA SER A 221 -6.59 12.40 -2.82
C SER A 221 -7.50 11.82 -3.90
N TRP A 222 -8.79 11.63 -3.59
CA TRP A 222 -9.79 11.18 -4.55
C TRP A 222 -9.96 12.21 -5.68
N TYR A 223 -10.11 13.49 -5.37
CA TYR A 223 -10.24 14.53 -6.40
C TYR A 223 -8.93 14.80 -7.16
N GLU A 224 -7.77 14.53 -6.55
CA GLU A 224 -6.45 14.65 -7.20
C GLU A 224 -6.04 13.37 -7.97
N ARG A 225 -6.86 12.31 -7.95
CA ARG A 225 -6.46 10.96 -8.43
C ARG A 225 -5.99 10.92 -9.88
N GLU A 226 -6.58 11.70 -10.77
CA GLU A 226 -6.16 11.75 -12.18
C GLU A 226 -4.77 12.38 -12.36
N GLU A 227 -4.44 13.40 -11.56
CA GLU A 227 -3.11 14.02 -11.57
C GLU A 227 -2.06 13.04 -11.04
N ILE A 228 -2.38 12.33 -9.95
CA ILE A 228 -1.52 11.29 -9.37
C ILE A 228 -1.30 10.16 -10.38
N LYS A 229 -2.35 9.70 -11.07
CA LYS A 229 -2.28 8.67 -12.11
C LYS A 229 -1.38 9.08 -13.26
N LYS A 230 -1.52 10.32 -13.74
CA LYS A 230 -0.68 10.88 -14.80
C LYS A 230 0.79 10.95 -14.38
N HIS A 231 1.04 11.39 -13.15
CA HIS A 231 2.38 11.43 -12.57
C HIS A 231 3.01 10.04 -12.49
N LEU A 232 2.30 9.04 -11.96
CA LEU A 232 2.78 7.66 -11.87
C LEU A 232 3.11 7.05 -13.24
N LYS A 233 2.29 7.32 -14.27
CA LYS A 233 2.59 6.88 -15.64
C LYS A 233 3.90 7.48 -16.16
N ASN A 234 4.16 8.77 -15.89
CA ASN A 234 5.36 9.43 -16.38
C ASN A 234 6.65 8.90 -15.74
N LEU A 235 6.61 8.45 -14.48
CA LEU A 235 7.77 7.85 -13.79
C LEU A 235 8.26 6.54 -14.40
N VAL A 236 7.39 5.80 -15.10
CA VAL A 236 7.73 4.51 -15.71
C VAL A 236 8.38 4.69 -17.08
N TYR A 237 8.22 5.86 -17.71
CA TYR A 237 8.82 6.21 -19.00
C TYR A 237 10.10 7.06 -18.88
N SER A 238 10.62 7.27 -17.66
CA SER A 238 11.86 8.00 -17.36
C SER A 238 12.94 7.06 -16.83
#